data_AF-W2ZSK5-F1
#
_entry.id   AF-W2ZSK5-F1
#
_cell.length_a   1.000
_cell.length_b   1.000
_cell.length_c   1.000
_cell.angle_alpha   90.00
_cell.angle_beta   90.00
_cell.angle_gamma   90.00
#
_symmetry.space_group_name_H-M   'P 1'
#
loop_
_entity.id
_entity.type
_entity.pdbx_description
1 polymer ?
#
loop_
_entity_poly.entity_id
_entity_poly.type
_entity_poly.pdbx_seq_one_letter_code
_entity_poly.pdbx_strand_id
1 'polypeptide(L)'
;MQLNSLLGQLCDTVVLLHQLDACNDEIRDQFLEWHQAYFERAVAMFKAQGTATSVLDFLQRFNADVLTKMGRVFSVYKTHFMPEVVAREKLSPSRKSSDAVRDDLFLSFVKELFALYLGECVVQFQRPHTDFGSTDEVLDVLQDDTFSSAVVESEYFVFMRVMKHFVAQVQEVDRTIPMCGLAANAAEIVESCVRFQIEGVFRKLREDTCELFVTSHEDVCGLGRSSRDGGQSVQPLAQHSAREFTDMMQKVLQHMEPMVQTGFAILSELSRLFSDLVQSQFYDFLKWFNASVLQYAEPKRAFSQANGLLGTREEQDNIALPLLESTPQFLLFLACMCQELSTEGIGECVRGLIECLPAPLSPSRSSESIGSRRMNQQDVTHMIEVTRESSVELLQHVAKHYGNQLCVIVHNGMVATSWADMDEEPRSVQEMMAAVVEATFRFGKEVALALGDDQSIFIGTNSRTASRDFRRRASALRSRNAGVASATSGMQLDVDRIFARKIHIFPSQLELTTDAFVQTMLKMCIKAFSEWVRLLELSKFGLQQIQLDAEFLRSTLMHIVVAGEAEEEVESLLSDLLSNARARAVEDVLMDQSNVVAIVSTKSTQVLSRRG
;
A
#
# COMPACT_ATOMS: atom_id res chain seq x y z
N MET A 1 -10.54 -44.55 -30.51
CA MET A 1 -10.01 -45.37 -31.63
C MET A 1 -10.41 -44.84 -33.01
N GLN A 2 -11.69 -44.60 -33.30
CA GLN A 2 -12.13 -44.11 -34.63
C GLN A 2 -11.53 -42.76 -35.06
N LEU A 3 -11.41 -41.78 -34.16
CA LEU A 3 -10.79 -40.48 -34.50
C LEU A 3 -9.29 -40.59 -34.82
N ASN A 4 -8.51 -41.39 -34.09
CA ASN A 4 -7.07 -41.54 -34.35
C ASN A 4 -6.78 -42.22 -35.70
N SER A 5 -7.62 -43.17 -36.09
CA SER A 5 -7.57 -43.78 -37.43
C SER A 5 -7.88 -42.76 -38.52
N LEU A 6 -8.82 -41.84 -38.28
CA LEU A 6 -9.21 -40.81 -39.24
C LEU A 6 -8.09 -39.80 -39.50
N LEU A 7 -7.40 -39.33 -38.44
CA LEU A 7 -6.27 -38.40 -38.57
C LEU A 7 -5.12 -39.01 -39.39
N GLY A 8 -4.75 -40.27 -39.11
CA GLY A 8 -3.72 -40.97 -39.87
C GLY A 8 -4.07 -41.07 -41.35
N GLN A 9 -5.31 -41.48 -41.65
CA GLN A 9 -5.80 -41.59 -43.03
C GLN A 9 -5.78 -40.25 -43.77
N LEU A 10 -6.17 -39.14 -43.12
CA LEU A 10 -6.15 -37.81 -43.73
C LEU A 10 -4.72 -37.33 -44.05
N CYS A 11 -3.78 -37.49 -43.11
CA CYS A 11 -2.37 -37.16 -43.36
C CYS A 11 -1.79 -38.02 -44.48
N ASP A 12 -2.04 -39.34 -44.48
CA ASP A 12 -1.51 -40.26 -45.49
C ASP A 12 -2.13 -40.00 -46.88
N THR A 13 -3.38 -39.55 -46.93
CA THR A 13 -4.06 -39.16 -48.19
C THR A 13 -3.39 -37.93 -48.81
N VAL A 14 -2.99 -36.94 -48.02
CA VAL A 14 -2.26 -35.77 -48.54
C VAL A 14 -0.89 -36.14 -49.07
N VAL A 15 -0.18 -37.07 -48.40
CA VAL A 15 1.11 -37.57 -48.90
C VAL A 15 0.95 -38.21 -50.27
N LEU A 16 -0.09 -39.03 -50.47
CA LEU A 16 -0.40 -39.67 -51.75
C LEU A 16 -0.82 -38.65 -52.83
N LEU A 17 -1.64 -37.66 -52.48
CA LEU A 17 -2.05 -36.59 -53.40
C LEU A 17 -0.87 -35.73 -53.86
N HIS A 18 0.08 -35.46 -52.96
CA HIS A 18 1.31 -34.77 -53.31
C HIS A 18 2.20 -35.60 -54.26
N GLN A 19 2.31 -36.92 -54.05
CA GLN A 19 3.02 -37.82 -54.96
C GLN A 19 2.39 -37.89 -56.36
N LEU A 20 1.09 -37.59 -56.47
CA LEU A 20 0.33 -37.56 -57.72
C LEU A 20 0.28 -36.16 -58.37
N ASP A 21 1.00 -35.17 -57.82
CA ASP A 21 1.01 -33.76 -58.26
C ASP A 21 -0.40 -33.12 -58.29
N ALA A 22 -1.29 -33.58 -57.39
CA ALA A 22 -2.70 -33.21 -57.36
C ALA A 22 -3.07 -32.24 -56.22
N CYS A 23 -2.10 -31.69 -55.50
CA CYS A 23 -2.35 -30.72 -54.43
C CYS A 23 -2.75 -29.35 -55.00
N ASN A 24 -4.03 -28.96 -54.83
CA ASN A 24 -4.54 -27.64 -55.17
C ASN A 24 -4.85 -26.81 -53.89
N ASP A 25 -5.15 -25.52 -54.07
CA ASP A 25 -5.45 -24.62 -52.94
C ASP A 25 -6.71 -25.04 -52.17
N GLU A 26 -7.72 -25.61 -52.84
CA GLU A 26 -8.95 -26.11 -52.20
C GLU A 26 -8.69 -27.28 -51.24
N ILE A 27 -7.81 -28.22 -51.62
CA ILE A 27 -7.42 -29.35 -50.77
C ILE A 27 -6.65 -28.86 -49.54
N ARG A 28 -5.86 -27.80 -49.69
CA ARG A 28 -5.12 -27.20 -48.56
C ARG A 28 -6.06 -26.54 -47.56
N ASP A 29 -7.02 -25.76 -48.03
CA ASP A 29 -7.98 -25.08 -47.16
C ASP A 29 -8.89 -26.10 -46.46
N GLN A 30 -9.37 -27.12 -47.19
CA GLN A 30 -10.09 -28.27 -46.59
C GLN A 30 -9.25 -29.04 -45.58
N PHE A 31 -7.95 -29.21 -45.85
CA PHE A 31 -7.04 -29.86 -44.90
C PHE A 31 -6.97 -29.08 -43.58
N LEU A 32 -6.86 -27.75 -43.62
CA LEU A 32 -6.86 -26.92 -42.41
C LEU A 32 -8.19 -27.03 -41.66
N GLU A 33 -9.32 -26.87 -42.35
CA GLU A 33 -10.66 -26.95 -41.76
C GLU A 33 -10.94 -28.30 -41.08
N TRP A 34 -10.61 -29.41 -41.74
CA TRP A 34 -10.82 -30.75 -41.18
C TRP A 34 -9.99 -30.99 -39.93
N HIS A 35 -8.75 -30.52 -39.91
CA HIS A 35 -7.88 -30.65 -38.75
C HIS A 35 -8.30 -29.71 -37.62
N GLN A 36 -8.82 -28.52 -37.93
CA GLN A 36 -9.39 -27.62 -36.93
C GLN A 36 -10.57 -28.28 -36.20
N ALA A 37 -11.58 -28.74 -36.95
CA ALA A 37 -12.74 -29.43 -36.38
C ALA A 37 -12.35 -30.72 -35.63
N TYR A 38 -11.33 -31.44 -36.11
CA TYR A 38 -10.80 -32.62 -35.43
C TYR A 38 -10.27 -32.27 -34.03
N PHE A 39 -9.39 -31.25 -33.92
CA PHE A 39 -8.78 -30.89 -32.65
C PHE A 39 -9.76 -30.25 -31.67
N GLU A 40 -10.69 -29.41 -32.14
CA GLU A 40 -11.78 -28.89 -31.32
C GLU A 40 -12.59 -30.02 -30.68
N ARG A 41 -12.95 -31.04 -31.48
CA ARG A 41 -13.68 -32.21 -30.99
C ARG A 41 -12.81 -33.08 -30.07
N ALA A 42 -11.53 -33.24 -30.37
CA ALA A 42 -10.61 -34.02 -29.54
C ALA A 42 -10.46 -33.40 -28.14
N VAL A 43 -10.25 -32.08 -28.07
CA VAL A 43 -10.18 -31.33 -26.80
C VAL A 43 -11.51 -31.39 -26.05
N ALA A 44 -12.65 -31.23 -26.73
CA ALA A 44 -13.97 -31.32 -26.10
C ALA A 44 -14.26 -32.72 -25.52
N MET A 45 -13.85 -33.80 -26.22
CA MET A 45 -13.97 -35.16 -25.68
C MET A 45 -13.04 -35.39 -24.49
N PHE A 46 -11.84 -34.81 -24.51
CA PHE A 46 -10.90 -34.92 -23.40
C PHE A 46 -11.47 -34.26 -22.14
N LYS A 47 -12.09 -33.07 -22.26
CA LYS A 47 -12.81 -32.40 -21.16
C LYS A 47 -13.89 -33.28 -20.52
N ALA A 48 -14.59 -34.06 -21.32
CA ALA A 48 -15.69 -34.90 -20.86
C ALA A 48 -15.22 -36.15 -20.08
N GLN A 49 -13.94 -36.53 -20.18
CA GLN A 49 -13.40 -37.74 -19.54
C GLN A 49 -13.01 -37.56 -18.05
N GLY A 50 -13.21 -36.35 -17.49
CA GLY A 50 -12.95 -36.04 -16.08
C GLY A 50 -11.57 -35.45 -15.83
N THR A 51 -11.38 -34.83 -14.66
CA THR A 51 -10.09 -34.25 -14.24
C THR A 51 -9.09 -35.35 -13.90
N ALA A 52 -7.90 -35.32 -14.50
CA ALA A 52 -6.81 -36.24 -14.16
C ALA A 52 -6.42 -36.14 -12.69
N THR A 53 -5.80 -37.22 -12.18
CA THR A 53 -5.37 -37.33 -10.78
C THR A 53 -4.19 -36.42 -10.45
N SER A 54 -3.28 -36.19 -11.40
CA SER A 54 -2.17 -35.25 -11.28
C SER A 54 -2.00 -34.41 -12.56
N VAL A 55 -1.37 -33.24 -12.44
CA VAL A 55 -1.05 -32.41 -13.61
C VAL A 55 -0.11 -33.13 -14.57
N LEU A 56 0.84 -33.94 -14.07
CA LEU A 56 1.72 -34.75 -14.89
C LEU A 56 0.95 -35.81 -15.72
N ASP A 57 0.02 -36.53 -15.11
CA ASP A 57 -0.80 -37.54 -15.80
C ASP A 57 -1.70 -36.89 -16.86
N PHE A 58 -2.31 -35.73 -16.53
CA PHE A 58 -3.00 -34.90 -17.51
C PHE A 58 -2.08 -34.57 -18.70
N LEU A 59 -0.90 -34.04 -18.41
CA LEU A 59 0.01 -33.51 -19.42
C LEU A 59 0.49 -34.63 -20.35
N GLN A 60 0.83 -35.80 -19.82
CA GLN A 60 1.24 -36.96 -20.62
C GLN A 60 0.15 -37.40 -21.60
N ARG A 61 -1.09 -37.58 -21.10
CA ARG A 61 -2.21 -38.03 -21.93
C ARG A 61 -2.58 -36.98 -22.96
N PHE A 62 -2.69 -35.72 -22.54
CA PHE A 62 -3.08 -34.62 -23.41
C PHE A 62 -2.01 -34.36 -24.48
N ASN A 63 -0.73 -34.47 -24.14
CA ASN A 63 0.33 -34.25 -25.12
C ASN A 63 0.42 -35.39 -26.13
N ALA A 64 0.26 -36.64 -25.69
CA ALA A 64 0.16 -37.79 -26.59
C ALA A 64 -1.05 -37.70 -27.53
N ASP A 65 -2.20 -37.26 -27.01
CA ASP A 65 -3.44 -37.24 -27.78
C ASP A 65 -3.66 -35.98 -28.63
N VAL A 66 -3.05 -34.86 -28.27
CA VAL A 66 -3.27 -33.57 -28.92
C VAL A 66 -1.96 -32.99 -29.45
N LEU A 67 -1.00 -32.67 -28.58
CA LEU A 67 0.22 -31.94 -28.96
C LEU A 67 1.07 -32.69 -30.01
N THR A 68 1.36 -33.96 -29.79
CA THR A 68 2.14 -34.78 -30.74
C THR A 68 1.42 -34.91 -32.09
N LYS A 69 0.08 -35.02 -32.06
CA LYS A 69 -0.74 -35.09 -33.27
C LYS A 69 -0.76 -33.75 -34.02
N MET A 70 -0.85 -32.62 -33.30
CA MET A 70 -0.70 -31.28 -33.89
C MET A 70 0.66 -31.15 -34.57
N GLY A 71 1.75 -31.54 -33.90
CA GLY A 71 3.10 -31.55 -34.48
C GLY A 71 3.21 -32.38 -35.76
N ARG A 72 2.52 -33.54 -35.84
CA ARG A 72 2.45 -34.34 -37.08
C ARG A 72 1.74 -33.58 -38.21
N VAL A 73 0.59 -32.97 -37.94
CA VAL A 73 -0.19 -32.19 -38.93
C VAL A 73 0.64 -31.00 -39.44
N PHE A 74 1.30 -30.30 -38.53
CA PHE A 74 2.21 -29.20 -38.78
C PHE A 74 3.38 -29.61 -39.69
N SER A 75 4.01 -30.75 -39.40
CA SER A 75 5.08 -31.31 -40.22
C SER A 75 4.62 -31.73 -41.62
N VAL A 76 3.47 -32.40 -41.73
CA VAL A 76 2.87 -32.78 -43.03
C VAL A 76 2.54 -31.54 -43.85
N TYR A 77 1.95 -30.52 -43.25
CA TYR A 77 1.60 -29.28 -43.94
C TYR A 77 2.85 -28.56 -44.47
N LYS A 78 3.86 -28.37 -43.62
CA LYS A 78 5.13 -27.74 -44.01
C LYS A 78 5.80 -28.49 -45.17
N THR A 79 5.77 -29.82 -45.14
CA THR A 79 6.46 -30.67 -46.14
C THR A 79 5.74 -30.66 -47.49
N HIS A 80 4.41 -30.72 -47.50
CA HIS A 80 3.65 -30.96 -48.73
C HIS A 80 2.97 -29.72 -49.32
N PHE A 81 2.69 -28.69 -48.52
CA PHE A 81 2.04 -27.46 -48.96
C PHE A 81 2.96 -26.22 -48.90
N MET A 82 4.15 -26.32 -48.28
CA MET A 82 5.13 -25.21 -48.20
C MET A 82 6.57 -25.59 -48.61
N PRO A 83 6.79 -26.26 -49.78
CA PRO A 83 8.12 -26.72 -50.18
C PRO A 83 9.12 -25.57 -50.47
N GLU A 84 8.64 -24.39 -50.88
CA GLU A 84 9.50 -23.23 -51.15
C GLU A 84 10.15 -22.64 -49.89
N VAL A 85 9.50 -22.74 -48.72
CA VAL A 85 10.07 -22.28 -47.43
C VAL A 85 11.12 -23.27 -46.94
N VAL A 86 10.88 -24.57 -47.13
CA VAL A 86 11.85 -25.65 -46.84
C VAL A 86 13.11 -25.54 -47.73
N ALA A 87 12.97 -25.10 -48.98
CA ALA A 87 14.10 -24.88 -49.88
C ALA A 87 14.83 -23.52 -49.65
N ARG A 88 14.12 -22.49 -49.15
CA ARG A 88 14.63 -21.12 -48.93
C ARG A 88 15.28 -20.85 -47.58
N GLU A 89 15.22 -21.77 -46.61
CA GLU A 89 16.08 -21.73 -45.40
C GLU A 89 17.59 -21.64 -45.74
N LYS A 90 17.98 -21.77 -47.03
CA LYS A 90 19.34 -21.60 -47.54
C LYS A 90 19.66 -20.29 -48.29
N LEU A 91 18.72 -19.43 -48.74
CA LEU A 91 19.04 -18.17 -49.45
C LEU A 91 17.92 -17.10 -49.40
N SER A 92 18.34 -15.83 -49.27
CA SER A 92 17.62 -14.56 -49.00
C SER A 92 16.51 -14.11 -50.00
N PRO A 93 15.70 -13.07 -49.68
CA PRO A 93 14.28 -13.01 -50.05
C PRO A 93 13.91 -12.09 -51.23
N SER A 94 12.87 -12.51 -51.96
CA SER A 94 12.00 -11.68 -52.80
C SER A 94 10.60 -12.28 -52.74
N ARG A 95 9.63 -11.57 -52.14
CA ARG A 95 8.26 -12.06 -51.87
C ARG A 95 7.31 -11.75 -53.04
N LYS A 96 6.47 -12.72 -53.43
CA LYS A 96 5.23 -12.50 -54.20
C LYS A 96 4.04 -12.38 -53.23
N SER A 97 3.02 -11.59 -53.58
CA SER A 97 1.88 -11.28 -52.68
C SER A 97 0.98 -12.47 -52.34
N SER A 98 0.83 -13.46 -53.23
CA SER A 98 0.01 -14.66 -52.95
C SER A 98 0.67 -15.59 -51.94
N ASP A 99 2.00 -15.67 -51.92
CA ASP A 99 2.72 -16.53 -50.97
C ASP A 99 2.58 -16.01 -49.54
N ALA A 100 2.60 -14.68 -49.37
CA ALA A 100 2.43 -14.03 -48.07
C ALA A 100 1.05 -14.30 -47.43
N VAL A 101 -0.03 -14.22 -48.20
CA VAL A 101 -1.40 -14.50 -47.72
C VAL A 101 -1.58 -15.96 -47.29
N ARG A 102 -0.87 -16.89 -47.95
CA ARG A 102 -0.92 -18.33 -47.66
C ARG A 102 -0.17 -18.69 -46.37
N ASP A 103 0.96 -18.01 -46.13
CA ASP A 103 1.69 -18.13 -44.87
C ASP A 103 0.81 -17.63 -43.71
N ASP A 104 0.05 -16.56 -43.91
CA ASP A 104 -0.82 -15.95 -42.88
C ASP A 104 -1.99 -16.86 -42.44
N LEU A 105 -2.66 -17.56 -43.37
CA LEU A 105 -3.75 -18.49 -43.05
C LEU A 105 -3.26 -19.66 -42.19
N PHE A 106 -2.12 -20.24 -42.55
CA PHE A 106 -1.52 -21.32 -41.77
C PHE A 106 -1.05 -20.84 -40.39
N LEU A 107 -0.46 -19.65 -40.32
CA LEU A 107 -0.08 -19.03 -39.05
C LEU A 107 -1.29 -18.81 -38.13
N SER A 108 -2.43 -18.38 -38.67
CA SER A 108 -3.68 -18.24 -37.90
C SER A 108 -4.15 -19.59 -37.37
N PHE A 109 -4.19 -20.60 -38.23
CA PHE A 109 -4.58 -21.97 -37.88
C PHE A 109 -3.70 -22.54 -36.74
N VAL A 110 -2.37 -22.41 -36.86
CA VAL A 110 -1.44 -22.88 -35.82
C VAL A 110 -1.69 -22.14 -34.50
N LYS A 111 -1.88 -20.82 -34.53
CA LYS A 111 -2.14 -20.01 -33.34
C LYS A 111 -3.47 -20.40 -32.67
N GLU A 112 -4.53 -20.59 -33.43
CA GLU A 112 -5.85 -20.99 -32.91
C GLU A 112 -5.80 -22.38 -32.26
N LEU A 113 -5.19 -23.36 -32.94
CA LEU A 113 -5.03 -24.70 -32.38
C LEU A 113 -4.17 -24.72 -31.12
N PHE A 114 -3.06 -23.97 -31.14
CA PHE A 114 -2.21 -23.89 -29.97
C PHE A 114 -2.89 -23.15 -28.82
N ALA A 115 -3.72 -22.14 -29.10
CA ALA A 115 -4.54 -21.49 -28.07
C ALA A 115 -5.56 -22.45 -27.42
N LEU A 116 -6.18 -23.35 -28.19
CA LEU A 116 -7.04 -24.41 -27.64
C LEU A 116 -6.27 -25.35 -26.70
N TYR A 117 -5.05 -25.73 -27.10
CA TYR A 117 -4.18 -26.56 -26.27
C TYR A 117 -3.76 -25.83 -24.98
N LEU A 118 -3.26 -24.60 -25.09
CA LEU A 118 -2.81 -23.81 -23.96
C LEU A 118 -3.94 -23.47 -22.99
N GLY A 119 -5.15 -23.22 -23.48
CA GLY A 119 -6.31 -22.92 -22.64
C GLY A 119 -6.58 -24.02 -21.60
N GLU A 120 -6.41 -25.28 -21.98
CA GLU A 120 -6.57 -26.40 -21.04
C GLU A 120 -5.38 -26.56 -20.11
N CYS A 121 -4.15 -26.36 -20.62
CA CYS A 121 -2.95 -26.37 -19.77
C CYS A 121 -3.03 -25.30 -18.67
N VAL A 122 -3.48 -24.08 -18.98
CA VAL A 122 -3.62 -22.99 -18.02
C VAL A 122 -4.57 -23.36 -16.88
N VAL A 123 -5.71 -23.99 -17.18
CA VAL A 123 -6.67 -24.44 -16.16
C VAL A 123 -6.05 -25.48 -15.22
N GLN A 124 -5.20 -26.38 -15.73
CA GLN A 124 -4.52 -27.38 -14.90
C GLN A 124 -3.35 -26.78 -14.12
N PHE A 125 -2.69 -25.76 -14.65
CA PHE A 125 -1.55 -25.08 -14.03
C PHE A 125 -1.97 -24.11 -12.91
N GLN A 126 -3.23 -23.69 -12.87
CA GLN A 126 -3.84 -22.96 -11.74
C GLN A 126 -4.24 -23.90 -10.59
N ARG A 127 -3.34 -24.81 -10.22
CA ARG A 127 -3.49 -25.73 -9.08
C ARG A 127 -2.30 -25.58 -8.12
N PRO A 128 -2.43 -25.95 -6.84
CA PRO A 128 -1.30 -25.98 -5.93
C PRO A 128 -0.17 -26.87 -6.46
N HIS A 129 1.08 -26.52 -6.18
CA HIS A 129 2.26 -27.31 -6.59
C HIS A 129 2.20 -28.78 -6.12
N THR A 130 1.48 -29.08 -5.03
CA THR A 130 1.26 -30.45 -4.51
C THR A 130 0.45 -31.34 -5.44
N ASP A 131 -0.36 -30.77 -6.34
CA ASP A 131 -1.24 -31.53 -7.24
C ASP A 131 -0.53 -31.92 -8.55
N PHE A 132 0.77 -31.59 -8.70
CA PHE A 132 1.49 -31.79 -9.94
C PHE A 132 1.92 -33.25 -10.17
N GLY A 133 1.99 -34.06 -9.13
CA GLY A 133 2.33 -35.48 -9.18
C GLY A 133 3.19 -35.92 -8.01
N SER A 134 3.74 -37.13 -8.08
CA SER A 134 4.68 -37.65 -7.09
C SER A 134 6.13 -37.66 -7.62
N THR A 135 7.10 -37.68 -6.71
CA THR A 135 8.53 -37.76 -7.06
C THR A 135 8.84 -39.03 -7.84
N ASP A 136 8.23 -40.15 -7.45
CA ASP A 136 8.42 -41.45 -8.11
C ASP A 136 7.92 -41.40 -9.57
N GLU A 137 6.73 -40.82 -9.81
CA GLU A 137 6.19 -40.62 -11.16
C GLU A 137 7.12 -39.77 -12.05
N VAL A 138 7.71 -38.72 -11.50
CA VAL A 138 8.62 -37.83 -12.22
C VAL A 138 9.93 -38.54 -12.57
N LEU A 139 10.52 -39.28 -11.63
CA LEU A 139 11.79 -39.98 -11.83
C LEU A 139 11.66 -41.15 -12.81
N ASP A 140 10.54 -41.89 -12.77
CA ASP A 140 10.30 -43.02 -13.68
C ASP A 140 10.08 -42.56 -15.13
N VAL A 141 9.47 -41.39 -15.32
CA VAL A 141 9.06 -40.89 -16.65
C VAL A 141 10.14 -40.00 -17.28
N LEU A 142 10.77 -39.12 -16.50
CA LEU A 142 11.63 -38.04 -17.00
C LEU A 142 13.10 -38.39 -16.76
N GLN A 143 13.69 -39.16 -17.68
CA GLN A 143 15.06 -39.70 -17.60
C GLN A 143 16.14 -38.63 -17.33
N ASP A 144 16.80 -38.80 -16.18
CA ASP A 144 18.08 -38.26 -15.65
C ASP A 144 18.67 -36.96 -16.22
N ASP A 145 18.43 -35.88 -15.46
CA ASP A 145 19.50 -34.89 -15.22
C ASP A 145 20.05 -35.18 -13.82
N THR A 146 21.37 -35.30 -13.67
CA THR A 146 22.00 -35.57 -12.37
C THR A 146 21.91 -34.33 -11.49
N PHE A 147 20.82 -34.21 -10.73
CA PHE A 147 20.64 -33.13 -9.75
C PHE A 147 21.23 -33.51 -8.39
N SER A 148 21.62 -32.49 -7.62
CA SER A 148 22.05 -32.67 -6.23
C SER A 148 20.90 -33.25 -5.39
N SER A 149 21.21 -34.06 -4.37
CA SER A 149 20.21 -34.60 -3.41
C SER A 149 19.32 -33.49 -2.84
N ALA A 150 19.90 -32.34 -2.53
CA ALA A 150 19.18 -31.18 -2.00
C ALA A 150 18.10 -30.62 -2.95
N VAL A 151 18.29 -30.75 -4.27
CA VAL A 151 17.30 -30.29 -5.27
C VAL A 151 16.17 -31.31 -5.41
N VAL A 152 16.48 -32.61 -5.29
CA VAL A 152 15.50 -33.69 -5.40
C VAL A 152 14.61 -33.76 -4.14
N GLU A 153 15.17 -33.43 -2.98
CA GLU A 153 14.46 -33.37 -1.70
C GLU A 153 13.55 -32.14 -1.54
N SER A 154 13.61 -31.19 -2.48
CA SER A 154 12.79 -29.97 -2.47
C SER A 154 11.32 -30.28 -2.75
N GLU A 155 10.41 -29.63 -2.01
CA GLU A 155 8.95 -29.73 -2.22
C GLU A 155 8.51 -29.20 -3.59
N TYR A 156 9.32 -28.36 -4.22
CA TYR A 156 9.06 -27.79 -5.55
C TYR A 156 9.68 -28.62 -6.70
N PHE A 157 10.38 -29.72 -6.40
CA PHE A 157 11.09 -30.52 -7.40
C PHE A 157 10.15 -31.04 -8.50
N VAL A 158 9.05 -31.68 -8.09
CA VAL A 158 8.03 -32.24 -9.01
C VAL A 158 7.45 -31.13 -9.87
N PHE A 159 7.03 -30.04 -9.26
CA PHE A 159 6.48 -28.87 -9.95
C PHE A 159 7.43 -28.35 -11.04
N MET A 160 8.69 -28.08 -10.70
CA MET A 160 9.67 -27.56 -11.66
C MET A 160 10.01 -28.55 -12.78
N ARG A 161 10.05 -29.86 -12.47
CA ARG A 161 10.26 -30.93 -13.47
C ARG A 161 9.12 -31.01 -14.46
N VAL A 162 7.88 -30.95 -13.99
CA VAL A 162 6.69 -30.96 -14.87
C VAL A 162 6.68 -29.72 -15.79
N MET A 163 7.04 -28.54 -15.26
CA MET A 163 7.18 -27.33 -16.07
C MET A 163 8.29 -27.45 -17.12
N LYS A 164 9.46 -28.01 -16.76
CA LYS A 164 10.54 -28.28 -17.71
C LYS A 164 10.10 -29.24 -18.80
N HIS A 165 9.36 -30.29 -18.44
CA HIS A 165 8.83 -31.27 -19.39
C HIS A 165 7.85 -30.63 -20.38
N PHE A 166 6.92 -29.81 -19.88
CA PHE A 166 5.99 -29.05 -20.73
C PHE A 166 6.72 -28.18 -21.75
N VAL A 167 7.70 -27.39 -21.31
CA VAL A 167 8.49 -26.53 -22.20
C VAL A 167 9.23 -27.36 -23.24
N ALA A 168 9.86 -28.47 -22.84
CA ALA A 168 10.60 -29.34 -23.76
C ALA A 168 9.68 -29.95 -24.85
N GLN A 169 8.47 -30.37 -24.50
CA GLN A 169 7.52 -30.94 -25.45
C GLN A 169 6.96 -29.89 -26.43
N VAL A 170 6.70 -28.67 -25.95
CA VAL A 170 6.32 -27.57 -26.86
C VAL A 170 7.47 -27.19 -27.78
N GLN A 171 8.70 -27.13 -27.26
CA GLN A 171 9.90 -26.84 -28.06
C GLN A 171 10.12 -27.88 -29.17
N GLU A 172 9.79 -29.16 -28.93
CA GLU A 172 9.87 -30.20 -29.96
C GLU A 172 8.91 -29.90 -31.14
N VAL A 173 7.68 -29.47 -30.83
CA VAL A 173 6.71 -29.06 -31.86
C VAL A 173 7.14 -27.76 -32.54
N ASP A 174 7.65 -26.78 -31.78
CA ASP A 174 8.11 -25.49 -32.30
C ASP A 174 9.29 -25.66 -33.29
N ARG A 175 10.18 -26.63 -33.08
CA ARG A 175 11.24 -26.98 -34.05
C ARG A 175 10.70 -27.33 -35.44
N THR A 176 9.47 -27.84 -35.52
CA THR A 176 8.85 -28.11 -36.83
C THR A 176 8.43 -26.81 -37.53
N ILE A 177 7.97 -25.80 -36.78
CA ILE A 177 7.50 -24.50 -37.30
C ILE A 177 7.99 -23.33 -36.40
N PRO A 178 9.27 -22.94 -36.48
CA PRO A 178 9.85 -21.92 -35.60
C PRO A 178 9.28 -20.51 -35.84
N MET A 179 8.64 -20.28 -36.99
CA MET A 179 8.04 -18.98 -37.35
C MET A 179 6.83 -18.61 -36.47
N CYS A 180 6.28 -19.58 -35.73
CA CYS A 180 5.10 -19.40 -34.88
C CYS A 180 5.42 -18.99 -33.44
N GLY A 181 6.67 -19.14 -32.99
CA GLY A 181 7.11 -18.76 -31.65
C GLY A 181 6.39 -19.50 -30.51
N LEU A 182 6.02 -20.77 -30.71
CA LEU A 182 5.25 -21.55 -29.73
C LEU A 182 6.02 -21.73 -28.42
N ALA A 183 7.35 -21.83 -28.50
CA ALA A 183 8.24 -21.93 -27.34
C ALA A 183 8.19 -20.67 -26.44
N ALA A 184 8.04 -19.47 -27.03
CA ALA A 184 7.92 -18.23 -26.27
C ALA A 184 6.59 -18.20 -25.48
N ASN A 185 5.49 -18.60 -26.12
CA ASN A 185 4.20 -18.71 -25.45
C ASN A 185 4.22 -19.74 -24.30
N ALA A 186 4.92 -20.86 -24.47
CA ALA A 186 5.08 -21.84 -23.38
C ALA A 186 5.86 -21.27 -22.19
N ALA A 187 6.90 -20.47 -22.43
CA ALA A 187 7.62 -19.78 -21.37
C ALA A 187 6.72 -18.78 -20.61
N GLU A 188 5.87 -18.02 -21.33
CA GLU A 188 4.88 -17.13 -20.72
C GLU A 188 3.84 -17.87 -19.86
N ILE A 189 3.42 -19.07 -20.29
CA ILE A 189 2.51 -19.91 -19.49
C ILE A 189 3.21 -20.42 -18.23
N VAL A 190 4.47 -20.86 -18.31
CA VAL A 190 5.24 -21.24 -17.12
C VAL A 190 5.40 -20.03 -16.19
N GLU A 191 5.69 -18.84 -16.71
CA GLU A 191 5.74 -17.61 -15.92
C GLU A 191 4.41 -17.35 -15.20
N SER A 192 3.28 -17.46 -15.90
CA SER A 192 1.95 -17.29 -15.30
C SER A 192 1.65 -18.35 -14.25
N CYS A 193 2.11 -19.59 -14.44
CA CYS A 193 1.96 -20.67 -13.47
C CYS A 193 2.77 -20.43 -12.20
N VAL A 194 4.03 -20.02 -12.35
CA VAL A 194 4.90 -19.65 -11.22
C VAL A 194 4.31 -18.45 -10.50
N ARG A 195 3.89 -17.40 -11.24
CA ARG A 195 3.18 -16.22 -10.70
C ARG A 195 2.03 -16.63 -9.79
N PHE A 196 1.17 -17.54 -10.24
CA PHE A 196 0.05 -18.03 -9.44
C PHE A 196 0.49 -18.66 -8.10
N GLN A 197 1.59 -19.43 -8.08
CA GLN A 197 2.11 -20.00 -6.82
C GLN A 197 2.61 -18.90 -5.88
N ILE A 198 3.40 -17.95 -6.40
CA ILE A 198 3.97 -16.85 -5.60
C ILE A 198 2.86 -15.93 -5.06
N GLU A 199 1.89 -15.58 -5.90
CA GLU A 199 0.71 -14.80 -5.50
C GLU A 199 -0.10 -15.52 -4.42
N GLY A 200 -0.21 -16.85 -4.47
CA GLY A 200 -0.85 -17.64 -3.42
C GLY A 200 -0.17 -17.47 -2.06
N VAL A 201 1.16 -17.48 -2.01
CA VAL A 201 1.94 -17.28 -0.78
C VAL A 201 1.76 -15.86 -0.24
N PHE A 202 1.86 -14.83 -1.09
CA PHE A 202 1.68 -13.44 -0.65
C PHE A 202 0.23 -13.11 -0.30
N ARG A 203 -0.75 -13.78 -0.92
CA ARG A 203 -2.16 -13.69 -0.53
C ARG A 203 -2.33 -14.17 0.91
N LYS A 204 -1.74 -15.31 1.28
CA LYS A 204 -1.77 -15.80 2.66
C LYS A 204 -1.11 -14.82 3.63
N LEU A 205 0.02 -14.23 3.26
CA LEU A 205 0.68 -13.19 4.07
C LEU A 205 -0.21 -11.96 4.32
N ARG A 206 -0.99 -11.53 3.32
CA ARG A 206 -1.97 -10.45 3.47
C ARG A 206 -3.09 -10.82 4.44
N GLU A 207 -3.58 -12.07 4.39
CA GLU A 207 -4.57 -12.58 5.35
C GLU A 207 -4.02 -12.56 6.77
N ASP A 208 -2.81 -13.08 6.98
CA ASP A 208 -2.14 -13.12 8.29
C ASP A 208 -1.86 -11.69 8.81
N THR A 209 -1.54 -10.75 7.91
CA THR A 209 -1.41 -9.32 8.26
C THR A 209 -2.74 -8.70 8.68
N CYS A 210 -3.85 -9.09 8.04
CA CYS A 210 -5.18 -8.64 8.45
C CYS A 210 -5.56 -9.21 9.82
N GLU A 211 -5.24 -10.47 10.10
CA GLU A 211 -5.39 -11.08 11.43
C GLU A 211 -4.57 -10.32 12.47
N LEU A 212 -3.32 -9.95 12.16
CA LEU A 212 -2.48 -9.10 13.02
C LEU A 212 -3.13 -7.74 13.32
N PHE A 213 -3.81 -7.12 12.34
CA PHE A 213 -4.53 -5.86 12.58
C PHE A 213 -5.73 -6.05 13.52
N VAL A 214 -6.46 -7.17 13.41
CA VAL A 214 -7.59 -7.49 14.28
C VAL A 214 -7.11 -7.71 15.72
N THR A 215 -6.09 -8.54 15.92
CA THR A 215 -5.55 -8.83 17.27
C THR A 215 -4.98 -7.56 17.90
N SER A 216 -4.19 -6.79 17.15
CA SER A 216 -3.62 -5.53 17.63
C SER A 216 -4.71 -4.51 17.98
N HIS A 217 -5.81 -4.45 17.23
CA HIS A 217 -6.94 -3.56 17.54
C HIS A 217 -7.63 -3.94 18.85
N GLU A 218 -7.86 -5.24 19.07
CA GLU A 218 -8.42 -5.77 20.33
C GLU A 218 -7.53 -5.43 21.52
N ASP A 219 -6.21 -5.60 21.38
CA ASP A 219 -5.23 -5.26 22.40
C ASP A 219 -5.22 -3.77 22.73
N VAL A 220 -5.20 -2.89 21.70
CA VAL A 220 -5.28 -1.42 21.89
C VAL A 220 -6.58 -1.04 22.61
N CYS A 221 -7.69 -1.66 22.24
CA CYS A 221 -8.99 -1.45 22.90
C CYS A 221 -8.99 -1.95 24.35
N GLY A 222 -8.24 -3.01 24.65
CA GLY A 222 -8.00 -3.53 25.99
C GLY A 222 -7.26 -2.55 26.90
N LEU A 223 -6.29 -1.79 26.36
CA LEU A 223 -5.52 -0.80 27.13
C LEU A 223 -6.40 0.26 27.80
N GLY A 224 -7.50 0.66 27.15
CA GLY A 224 -8.45 1.63 27.69
C GLY A 224 -9.30 1.11 28.85
N ARG A 225 -9.43 -0.22 29.03
CA ARG A 225 -10.30 -0.84 30.05
C ARG A 225 -9.58 -1.16 31.36
N SER A 226 -8.25 -1.32 31.34
CA SER A 226 -7.42 -1.71 32.50
C SER A 226 -7.03 -0.54 33.42
N SER A 227 -7.86 0.50 33.53
CA SER A 227 -7.62 1.80 34.18
C SER A 227 -7.41 1.77 35.72
N ARG A 228 -6.92 0.68 36.31
CA ARG A 228 -6.52 0.65 37.73
C ARG A 228 -5.04 0.97 37.98
N ASP A 229 -4.15 0.86 36.98
CA ASP A 229 -2.68 1.01 37.15
C ASP A 229 -2.01 2.07 36.25
N GLY A 230 -2.76 3.05 35.73
CA GLY A 230 -2.23 4.00 34.73
C GLY A 230 -2.26 3.36 33.34
N GLY A 231 -2.80 4.07 32.35
CA GLY A 231 -2.97 3.53 31.00
C GLY A 231 -1.64 3.06 30.42
N GLN A 232 -1.63 1.90 29.77
CA GLN A 232 -0.44 1.38 29.08
C GLN A 232 -0.28 2.09 27.72
N SER A 233 0.96 2.40 27.37
CA SER A 233 1.33 2.98 26.07
C SER A 233 1.04 2.04 24.92
N VAL A 234 0.72 2.58 23.74
CA VAL A 234 0.60 1.82 22.50
C VAL A 234 1.95 1.47 21.88
N GLN A 235 3.05 2.10 22.31
CA GLN A 235 4.38 1.89 21.72
C GLN A 235 4.91 0.46 21.87
N PRO A 236 4.85 -0.20 23.06
CA PRO A 236 5.35 -1.57 23.19
C PRO A 236 4.55 -2.56 22.33
N LEU A 237 3.24 -2.34 22.21
CA LEU A 237 2.38 -3.14 21.35
C LEU A 237 2.74 -2.91 19.87
N ALA A 238 2.95 -1.67 19.45
CA ALA A 238 3.37 -1.34 18.09
C ALA A 238 4.74 -1.96 17.73
N GLN A 239 5.69 -1.96 18.66
CA GLN A 239 6.98 -2.63 18.50
C GLN A 239 6.84 -4.15 18.38
N HIS A 240 5.95 -4.75 19.17
CA HIS A 240 5.65 -6.17 19.06
C HIS A 240 5.03 -6.51 17.70
N SER A 241 3.97 -5.81 17.29
CA SER A 241 3.30 -6.04 16.01
C SER A 241 4.22 -5.76 14.81
N ALA A 242 5.12 -4.77 14.90
CA ALA A 242 6.14 -4.53 13.87
C ALA A 242 7.12 -5.71 13.74
N ARG A 243 7.57 -6.28 14.87
CA ARG A 243 8.43 -7.49 14.86
C ARG A 243 7.68 -8.70 14.31
N GLU A 244 6.44 -8.92 14.73
CA GLU A 244 5.63 -10.01 14.19
C GLU A 244 5.40 -9.87 12.69
N PHE A 245 5.14 -8.65 12.20
CA PHE A 245 5.05 -8.36 10.77
C PHE A 245 6.35 -8.71 10.02
N THR A 246 7.49 -8.27 10.55
CA THR A 246 8.80 -8.58 9.97
C THR A 246 9.08 -10.08 9.98
N ASP A 247 8.77 -10.78 11.07
CA ASP A 247 8.93 -12.24 11.20
C ASP A 247 8.03 -12.99 10.21
N MET A 248 6.78 -12.56 10.02
CA MET A 248 5.87 -13.14 9.02
C MET A 248 6.46 -13.01 7.61
N MET A 249 6.97 -11.82 7.27
CA MET A 249 7.61 -11.58 5.98
C MET A 249 8.87 -12.45 5.79
N GLN A 250 9.73 -12.53 6.81
CA GLN A 250 10.94 -13.35 6.77
C GLN A 250 10.61 -14.85 6.59
N LYS A 251 9.59 -15.37 7.29
CA LYS A 251 9.13 -16.75 7.14
C LYS A 251 8.65 -17.04 5.72
N VAL A 252 7.91 -16.10 5.12
CA VAL A 252 7.46 -16.22 3.72
C VAL A 252 8.64 -16.24 2.75
N LEU A 253 9.63 -15.38 2.94
CA LEU A 253 10.84 -15.36 2.11
C LEU A 253 11.66 -16.64 2.26
N GLN A 254 11.81 -17.16 3.48
CA GLN A 254 12.46 -18.45 3.74
C GLN A 254 11.71 -19.62 3.10
N HIS A 255 10.36 -19.60 3.11
CA HIS A 255 9.56 -20.62 2.47
C HIS A 255 9.63 -20.58 0.93
N MET A 256 9.88 -19.40 0.35
CA MET A 256 10.07 -19.24 -1.10
C MET A 256 11.48 -19.57 -1.57
N GLU A 257 12.48 -19.57 -0.69
CA GLU A 257 13.87 -19.86 -1.03
C GLU A 257 14.04 -21.22 -1.77
N PRO A 258 13.47 -22.35 -1.29
CA PRO A 258 13.52 -23.63 -2.00
C PRO A 258 12.93 -23.55 -3.41
N MET A 259 11.82 -22.83 -3.60
CA MET A 259 11.18 -22.66 -4.91
C MET A 259 12.12 -21.93 -5.87
N VAL A 260 12.75 -20.84 -5.42
CA VAL A 260 13.65 -20.03 -6.25
C VAL A 260 14.93 -20.81 -6.58
N GLN A 261 15.53 -21.50 -5.61
CA GLN A 261 16.74 -22.32 -5.81
C GLN A 261 16.49 -23.52 -6.72
N THR A 262 15.37 -24.22 -6.53
CA THR A 262 14.97 -25.38 -7.34
C THR A 262 14.62 -24.94 -8.76
N GLY A 263 13.90 -23.83 -8.90
CA GLY A 263 13.61 -23.21 -10.19
C GLY A 263 14.87 -22.79 -10.94
N PHE A 264 15.85 -22.21 -10.24
CA PHE A 264 17.15 -21.86 -10.83
C PHE A 264 17.92 -23.09 -11.34
N ALA A 265 17.90 -24.20 -10.60
CA ALA A 265 18.61 -25.42 -10.98
C ALA A 265 17.96 -26.15 -12.18
N ILE A 266 16.63 -26.18 -12.24
CA ILE A 266 15.88 -26.98 -13.23
C ILE A 266 15.51 -26.15 -14.47
N LEU A 267 15.10 -24.89 -14.27
CA LEU A 267 14.63 -23.96 -15.30
C LEU A 267 15.59 -22.75 -15.40
N SER A 268 16.87 -23.03 -15.66
CA SER A 268 17.93 -22.01 -15.68
C SER A 268 17.68 -20.85 -16.67
N GLU A 269 17.03 -21.13 -17.80
CA GLU A 269 16.62 -20.13 -18.80
C GLU A 269 15.58 -19.13 -18.26
N LEU A 270 14.78 -19.54 -17.28
CA LEU A 270 13.73 -18.75 -16.64
C LEU A 270 14.14 -18.24 -15.25
N SER A 271 15.37 -18.49 -14.81
CA SER A 271 15.89 -18.13 -13.47
C SER A 271 15.66 -16.66 -13.08
N ARG A 272 15.82 -15.74 -14.04
CA ARG A 272 15.58 -14.31 -13.83
C ARG A 272 14.11 -14.00 -13.52
N LEU A 273 13.17 -14.73 -14.15
CA LEU A 273 11.74 -14.52 -13.95
C LEU A 273 11.33 -14.78 -12.49
N PHE A 274 11.87 -15.84 -11.87
CA PHE A 274 11.60 -16.13 -10.46
C PHE A 274 12.02 -14.97 -9.55
N SER A 275 13.23 -14.45 -9.78
CA SER A 275 13.76 -13.34 -8.98
C SER A 275 12.92 -12.07 -9.14
N ASP A 276 12.58 -11.73 -10.38
CA ASP A 276 11.80 -10.52 -10.68
C ASP A 276 10.38 -10.63 -10.12
N LEU A 277 9.78 -11.82 -10.16
CA LEU A 277 8.43 -12.07 -9.67
C LEU A 277 8.34 -12.00 -8.13
N VAL A 278 9.29 -12.61 -7.41
CA VAL A 278 9.36 -12.50 -5.94
C VAL A 278 9.58 -11.04 -5.52
N GLN A 279 10.49 -10.31 -6.20
CA GLN A 279 10.73 -8.90 -5.93
C GLN A 279 9.49 -8.04 -6.18
N SER A 280 8.77 -8.28 -7.29
CA SER A 280 7.53 -7.55 -7.62
C SER A 280 6.47 -7.80 -6.55
N GLN A 281 6.21 -9.06 -6.19
CA GLN A 281 5.19 -9.40 -5.21
C GLN A 281 5.51 -8.87 -3.81
N PHE A 282 6.79 -8.87 -3.43
CA PHE A 282 7.26 -8.23 -2.20
C PHE A 282 6.97 -6.72 -2.19
N TYR A 283 7.27 -6.03 -3.28
CA TYR A 283 6.98 -4.60 -3.43
C TYR A 283 5.48 -4.31 -3.41
N ASP A 284 4.70 -5.09 -4.15
CA ASP A 284 3.24 -4.96 -4.22
C ASP A 284 2.60 -5.20 -2.86
N PHE A 285 3.14 -6.12 -2.06
CA PHE A 285 2.72 -6.33 -0.68
C PHE A 285 3.01 -5.11 0.21
N LEU A 286 4.23 -4.54 0.19
CA LEU A 286 4.55 -3.35 1.01
C LEU A 286 3.72 -2.13 0.59
N LYS A 287 3.47 -1.98 -0.71
CA LYS A 287 2.57 -0.95 -1.24
C LYS A 287 1.14 -1.15 -0.74
N TRP A 288 0.62 -2.39 -0.80
CA TRP A 288 -0.69 -2.74 -0.27
C TRP A 288 -0.79 -2.48 1.23
N PHE A 289 0.24 -2.83 2.00
CA PHE A 289 0.29 -2.61 3.45
C PHE A 289 0.15 -1.13 3.80
N ASN A 290 0.97 -0.26 3.19
CA ASN A 290 0.92 1.18 3.44
C ASN A 290 -0.45 1.79 3.04
N ALA A 291 -0.98 1.39 1.88
CA ALA A 291 -2.31 1.80 1.46
C ALA A 291 -3.40 1.33 2.44
N SER A 292 -3.27 0.12 2.99
CA SER A 292 -4.23 -0.48 3.92
C SER A 292 -4.23 0.23 5.27
N VAL A 293 -3.06 0.56 5.79
CA VAL A 293 -2.92 1.30 7.06
C VAL A 293 -3.53 2.70 6.95
N LEU A 294 -3.29 3.41 5.84
CA LEU A 294 -3.84 4.75 5.60
C LEU A 294 -5.37 4.75 5.41
N GLN A 295 -5.95 3.66 4.91
CA GLN A 295 -7.41 3.54 4.78
C GLN A 295 -8.14 3.69 6.13
N TYR A 296 -7.53 3.29 7.24
CA TYR A 296 -8.12 3.49 8.56
C TYR A 296 -8.21 4.96 8.98
N ALA A 297 -7.38 5.85 8.43
CA ALA A 297 -7.45 7.29 8.72
C ALA A 297 -8.57 8.03 7.95
N GLU A 298 -9.07 7.44 6.86
CA GLU A 298 -10.16 7.98 6.04
C GLU A 298 -11.32 6.97 5.86
N PRO A 299 -12.02 6.57 6.95
CA PRO A 299 -13.04 5.51 6.88
C PRO A 299 -14.18 5.84 5.91
N LYS A 300 -14.47 7.13 5.66
CA LYS A 300 -15.50 7.54 4.68
C LYS A 300 -15.10 7.29 3.22
N ARG A 301 -13.81 7.29 2.86
CA ARG A 301 -13.34 6.92 1.51
C ARG A 301 -13.13 5.41 1.38
N ALA A 302 -12.54 4.78 2.40
CA ALA A 302 -12.18 3.37 2.38
C ALA A 302 -13.38 2.44 2.22
N PHE A 303 -14.48 2.69 2.94
CA PHE A 303 -15.64 1.79 2.94
C PHE A 303 -16.75 2.21 1.97
N SER A 304 -16.56 3.28 1.19
CA SER A 304 -17.47 3.68 0.10
C SER A 304 -17.25 2.86 -1.18
N GLN A 305 -16.06 2.28 -1.37
CA GLN A 305 -15.74 1.43 -2.53
C GLN A 305 -16.49 0.09 -2.54
N ALA A 306 -17.02 -0.36 -1.40
CA ALA A 306 -17.82 -1.59 -1.33
C ALA A 306 -19.16 -1.51 -2.12
N ASN A 307 -19.57 -0.33 -2.59
CA ASN A 307 -20.82 -0.12 -3.33
C ASN A 307 -20.65 0.38 -4.78
N GLY A 308 -19.45 0.32 -5.37
CA GLY A 308 -19.21 0.71 -6.77
C GLY A 308 -19.26 -0.48 -7.73
N LEU A 309 -20.27 -0.55 -8.60
CA LEU A 309 -20.23 -1.39 -9.81
C LEU A 309 -19.24 -0.79 -10.83
N LEU A 310 -18.47 -1.66 -11.51
CA LEU A 310 -17.34 -1.48 -12.46
C LEU A 310 -15.97 -1.44 -11.74
N GLY A 311 -15.11 -2.46 -11.80
CA GLY A 311 -14.86 -3.42 -12.89
C GLY A 311 -13.50 -3.17 -13.56
N THR A 312 -12.39 -3.36 -12.84
CA THR A 312 -11.08 -3.67 -13.43
C THR A 312 -10.47 -4.91 -12.77
N ARG A 313 -9.70 -5.68 -13.54
CA ARG A 313 -9.12 -6.99 -13.17
C ARG A 313 -8.17 -6.96 -11.94
N GLU A 314 -7.84 -5.77 -11.43
CA GLU A 314 -7.08 -5.54 -10.19
C GLU A 314 -7.95 -5.63 -8.92
N GLU A 315 -9.29 -5.61 -9.03
CA GLU A 315 -10.21 -5.58 -7.87
C GLU A 315 -10.54 -6.98 -7.31
N GLN A 316 -10.26 -8.05 -8.04
CA GLN A 316 -10.67 -9.42 -7.66
C GLN A 316 -9.69 -10.15 -6.71
N ASP A 317 -8.47 -9.63 -6.53
CA ASP A 317 -7.45 -10.19 -5.63
C ASP A 317 -7.20 -9.34 -4.37
N ASN A 318 -7.98 -8.28 -4.17
CA ASN A 318 -7.88 -7.46 -2.97
C ASN A 318 -8.62 -8.14 -1.81
N ILE A 319 -7.85 -8.71 -0.89
CA ILE A 319 -8.35 -9.14 0.42
C ILE A 319 -9.05 -7.95 1.07
N ALA A 320 -10.32 -8.14 1.44
CA ALA A 320 -11.10 -7.11 2.09
C ALA A 320 -10.49 -6.81 3.46
N LEU A 321 -10.18 -5.53 3.72
CA LEU A 321 -9.66 -5.12 5.01
C LEU A 321 -10.71 -5.29 6.12
N PRO A 322 -10.30 -5.69 7.33
CA PRO A 322 -11.24 -5.84 8.43
C PRO A 322 -11.87 -4.49 8.80
N LEU A 323 -13.17 -4.53 9.13
CA LEU A 323 -13.91 -3.34 9.55
C LEU A 323 -13.59 -3.01 11.01
N LEU A 324 -12.55 -2.20 11.22
CA LEU A 324 -12.08 -1.78 12.54
C LEU A 324 -12.50 -0.34 12.86
N GLU A 325 -12.80 -0.06 14.12
CA GLU A 325 -13.12 1.29 14.57
C GLU A 325 -11.87 2.18 14.56
N SER A 326 -11.92 3.28 13.80
CA SER A 326 -10.85 4.27 13.68
C SER A 326 -10.83 5.20 14.90
N THR A 327 -10.21 4.72 15.99
CA THR A 327 -9.97 5.51 17.20
C THR A 327 -8.61 6.22 17.13
N PRO A 328 -8.44 7.40 17.77
CA PRO A 328 -7.14 8.07 17.83
C PRO A 328 -6.02 7.18 18.40
N GLN A 329 -6.32 6.34 19.39
CA GLN A 329 -5.36 5.40 19.99
C GLN A 329 -4.90 4.34 18.98
N PHE A 330 -5.83 3.80 18.17
CA PHE A 330 -5.48 2.83 17.14
C PHE A 330 -4.67 3.46 15.99
N LEU A 331 -5.01 4.68 15.58
CA LEU A 331 -4.23 5.40 14.57
C LEU A 331 -2.81 5.75 15.08
N LEU A 332 -2.67 6.11 16.36
CA LEU A 332 -1.35 6.29 16.98
C LEU A 332 -0.56 4.98 17.01
N PHE A 333 -1.22 3.86 17.37
CA PHE A 333 -0.60 2.54 17.33
C PHE A 333 -0.06 2.22 15.92
N LEU A 334 -0.89 2.38 14.88
CA LEU A 334 -0.48 2.15 13.49
C LEU A 334 0.67 3.07 13.08
N ALA A 335 0.65 4.34 13.51
CA ALA A 335 1.72 5.28 13.20
C ALA A 335 3.05 4.88 13.84
N CYS A 336 3.03 4.45 15.11
CA CYS A 336 4.19 3.89 15.80
C CYS A 336 4.71 2.63 15.10
N MET A 337 3.80 1.73 14.68
CA MET A 337 4.17 0.50 13.98
C MET A 337 4.86 0.80 12.64
N CYS A 338 4.29 1.72 11.84
CA CYS A 338 4.93 2.18 10.60
C CYS A 338 6.28 2.85 10.85
N GLN A 339 6.44 3.59 11.95
CA GLN A 339 7.71 4.20 12.32
C GLN A 339 8.78 3.14 12.59
N GLU A 340 8.47 2.14 13.43
CA GLU A 340 9.37 1.02 13.74
C GLU A 340 9.71 0.16 12.50
N LEU A 341 8.74 -0.04 11.61
CA LEU A 341 8.96 -0.72 10.34
C LEU A 341 9.88 0.09 9.41
N SER A 342 9.75 1.42 9.39
CA SER A 342 10.61 2.28 8.57
C SER A 342 12.05 2.37 9.10
N THR A 343 12.25 2.26 10.41
CA THR A 343 13.59 2.35 11.02
C THR A 343 14.37 1.05 10.88
N GLU A 344 13.75 -0.10 11.16
CA GLU A 344 14.44 -1.39 11.20
C GLU A 344 13.75 -2.45 10.34
N GLY A 345 12.42 -2.60 10.46
CA GLY A 345 11.69 -3.75 9.91
C GLY A 345 11.80 -3.95 8.39
N ILE A 346 11.63 -2.90 7.59
CA ILE A 346 11.71 -2.99 6.12
C ILE A 346 13.13 -3.31 5.67
N GLY A 347 14.13 -2.73 6.31
CA GLY A 347 15.53 -3.02 6.02
C GLY A 347 15.88 -4.49 6.24
N GLU A 348 15.34 -5.09 7.30
CA GLU A 348 15.49 -6.52 7.57
C GLU A 348 14.75 -7.39 6.56
N CYS A 349 13.51 -7.04 6.19
CA CYS A 349 12.75 -7.75 5.17
C CYS A 349 13.47 -7.76 3.81
N VAL A 350 14.07 -6.62 3.44
CA VAL A 350 14.86 -6.50 2.20
C VAL A 350 16.14 -7.36 2.27
N ARG A 351 16.78 -7.47 3.44
CA ARG A 351 17.92 -8.37 3.61
C ARG A 351 17.52 -9.83 3.40
N GLY A 352 16.40 -10.24 4.00
CA GLY A 352 15.83 -11.57 3.78
C GLY A 352 15.48 -11.83 2.32
N LEU A 353 14.99 -10.81 1.60
CA LEU A 353 14.72 -10.91 0.17
C LEU A 353 16.01 -11.13 -0.63
N ILE A 354 17.10 -10.42 -0.30
CA ILE A 354 18.39 -10.60 -0.96
C ILE A 354 18.95 -12.01 -0.71
N GLU A 355 18.78 -12.54 0.51
CA GLU A 355 19.21 -13.89 0.89
C GLU A 355 18.39 -15.00 0.20
N CYS A 356 17.08 -14.78 -0.01
CA CYS A 356 16.20 -15.69 -0.74
C CYS A 356 16.57 -15.83 -2.24
N LEU A 357 17.22 -14.82 -2.82
CA LEU A 357 17.52 -14.79 -4.25
C LEU A 357 18.87 -15.47 -4.58
N PRO A 358 19.00 -16.14 -5.74
CA PRO A 358 20.24 -16.78 -6.12
C PRO A 358 21.35 -15.75 -6.33
N ALA A 359 22.58 -16.08 -5.92
CA ALA A 359 23.73 -15.22 -6.15
C ALA A 359 23.84 -14.84 -7.64
N PRO A 360 24.12 -13.57 -7.98
CA PRO A 360 24.25 -13.16 -9.37
C PRO A 360 25.32 -13.99 -10.08
N LEU A 361 24.90 -14.78 -11.07
CA LEU A 361 25.81 -15.29 -12.08
C LEU A 361 26.49 -14.07 -12.74
N SER A 362 27.82 -14.16 -12.91
CA SER A 362 28.63 -13.16 -13.62
C SER A 362 27.94 -12.65 -14.90
N PRO A 363 28.14 -11.39 -15.30
CA PRO A 363 27.41 -10.79 -16.41
C PRO A 363 27.76 -11.51 -17.72
N SER A 364 26.90 -12.43 -18.14
CA SER A 364 26.96 -13.02 -19.47
C SER A 364 26.44 -12.01 -20.49
N ARG A 365 27.29 -11.72 -21.48
CA ARG A 365 27.00 -10.80 -22.58
C ARG A 365 26.04 -11.45 -23.56
N SER A 366 24.74 -11.41 -23.31
CA SER A 366 23.74 -11.42 -24.40
C SER A 366 22.32 -11.27 -23.86
N SER A 367 21.60 -10.31 -24.44
CA SER A 367 20.19 -9.98 -24.24
C SER A 367 19.90 -9.03 -23.07
N GLU A 368 20.25 -7.75 -23.29
CA GLU A 368 19.44 -6.65 -22.76
C GLU A 368 18.08 -6.69 -23.48
N SER A 369 17.15 -7.49 -22.98
CA SER A 369 15.73 -7.29 -23.29
C SER A 369 15.15 -6.32 -22.27
N ILE A 370 14.43 -5.36 -22.83
CA ILE A 370 13.69 -4.29 -22.20
C ILE A 370 12.66 -4.88 -21.22
N GLY A 371 12.77 -4.59 -19.92
CA GLY A 371 11.65 -4.81 -18.98
C GLY A 371 11.96 -5.11 -17.52
N SER A 372 13.17 -5.53 -17.14
CA SER A 372 13.39 -6.05 -15.78
C SER A 372 14.12 -5.06 -14.88
N ARG A 373 13.34 -4.40 -13.99
CA ARG A 373 13.84 -3.59 -12.88
C ARG A 373 14.26 -4.53 -11.75
N ARG A 374 15.56 -4.84 -11.69
CA ARG A 374 16.16 -5.37 -10.47
C ARG A 374 15.94 -4.33 -9.36
N MET A 375 15.49 -4.75 -8.17
CA MET A 375 15.34 -3.87 -7.01
C MET A 375 16.66 -3.13 -6.77
N ASN A 376 16.67 -1.84 -7.08
CA ASN A 376 17.84 -1.00 -6.89
C ASN A 376 17.84 -0.46 -5.46
N GLN A 377 19.01 0.00 -4.98
CA GLN A 377 19.13 0.67 -3.68
C GLN A 377 18.13 1.84 -3.52
N GLN A 378 17.76 2.46 -4.64
CA GLN A 378 16.75 3.53 -4.69
C GLN A 378 15.33 3.03 -4.36
N ASP A 379 14.96 1.80 -4.76
CA ASP A 379 13.64 1.23 -4.48
C ASP A 379 13.49 0.87 -3.00
N VAL A 380 14.57 0.42 -2.36
CA VAL A 380 14.62 0.13 -0.92
C VAL A 380 14.43 1.42 -0.11
N THR A 381 15.20 2.47 -0.43
CA THR A 381 15.07 3.77 0.22
C THR A 381 13.66 4.34 0.01
N HIS A 382 13.09 4.16 -1.18
CA HIS A 382 11.72 4.59 -1.47
C HIS A 382 10.69 3.87 -0.60
N MET A 383 10.81 2.56 -0.35
CA MET A 383 9.88 1.82 0.53
C MET A 383 9.95 2.22 1.99
N ILE A 384 11.17 2.45 2.49
CA ILE A 384 11.37 3.01 3.83
C ILE A 384 10.70 4.38 3.93
N GLU A 385 10.91 5.23 2.93
CA GLU A 385 10.35 6.57 2.89
C GLU A 385 8.83 6.58 2.83
N VAL A 386 8.21 5.76 1.96
CA VAL A 386 6.75 5.64 1.86
C VAL A 386 6.14 5.18 3.19
N THR A 387 6.80 4.28 3.90
CA THR A 387 6.31 3.80 5.20
C THR A 387 6.48 4.86 6.29
N ARG A 388 7.57 5.61 6.26
CA ARG A 388 7.80 6.77 7.13
C ARG A 388 6.77 7.87 6.87
N GLU A 389 6.44 8.15 5.61
CA GLU A 389 5.41 9.12 5.21
C GLU A 389 4.02 8.66 5.67
N SER A 390 3.71 7.37 5.55
CA SER A 390 2.45 6.79 6.03
C SER A 390 2.29 6.97 7.53
N SER A 391 3.37 6.78 8.31
CA SER A 391 3.38 7.10 9.75
C SER A 391 3.05 8.57 10.00
N VAL A 392 3.74 9.50 9.33
CA VAL A 392 3.51 10.95 9.51
C VAL A 392 2.08 11.35 9.15
N GLU A 393 1.51 10.80 8.09
CA GLU A 393 0.14 11.07 7.69
C GLU A 393 -0.87 10.63 8.76
N LEU A 394 -0.69 9.44 9.33
CA LEU A 394 -1.50 8.97 10.47
C LEU A 394 -1.39 9.90 11.69
N LEU A 395 -0.17 10.34 12.05
CA LEU A 395 0.04 11.28 13.14
C LEU A 395 -0.70 12.61 12.88
N GLN A 396 -0.61 13.13 11.65
CA GLN A 396 -1.35 14.32 11.26
C GLN A 396 -2.87 14.12 11.34
N HIS A 397 -3.38 12.94 10.98
CA HIS A 397 -4.80 12.62 11.14
C HIS A 397 -5.26 12.65 12.59
N VAL A 398 -4.47 12.11 13.52
CA VAL A 398 -4.75 12.18 14.96
C VAL A 398 -4.72 13.64 15.45
N ALA A 399 -3.73 14.42 15.05
CA ALA A 399 -3.66 15.84 15.42
C ALA A 399 -4.85 16.65 14.87
N LYS A 400 -5.25 16.39 13.61
CA LYS A 400 -6.45 16.96 12.98
C LYS A 400 -7.71 16.58 13.75
N HIS A 401 -7.84 15.32 14.18
CA HIS A 401 -9.00 14.85 14.92
C HIS A 401 -9.21 15.68 16.20
N TYR A 402 -8.19 15.80 17.06
CA TYR A 402 -8.31 16.56 18.31
C TYR A 402 -8.47 18.06 18.09
N GLY A 403 -7.72 18.65 17.16
CA GLY A 403 -7.88 20.08 16.92
C GLY A 403 -9.22 20.43 16.26
N ASN A 404 -9.82 19.54 15.45
CA ASN A 404 -11.18 19.74 14.95
C ASN A 404 -12.20 19.76 16.09
N GLN A 405 -12.01 18.94 17.13
CA GLN A 405 -12.87 19.01 18.32
C GLN A 405 -12.73 20.36 19.05
N LEU A 406 -11.51 20.91 19.16
CA LEU A 406 -11.31 22.26 19.71
C LEU A 406 -11.98 23.34 18.84
N CYS A 407 -11.84 23.24 17.52
CA CYS A 407 -12.50 24.14 16.57
C CYS A 407 -14.02 24.12 16.74
N VAL A 408 -14.63 22.95 16.95
CA VAL A 408 -16.09 22.83 17.18
C VAL A 408 -16.52 23.57 18.45
N ILE A 409 -15.75 23.49 19.54
CA ILE A 409 -16.04 24.23 20.78
C ILE A 409 -16.09 25.73 20.52
N VAL A 410 -15.08 26.27 19.84
CA VAL A 410 -15.00 27.69 19.50
C VAL A 410 -16.11 28.09 18.54
N HIS A 411 -16.33 27.34 17.46
CA HIS A 411 -17.38 27.62 16.49
C HIS A 411 -18.76 27.71 17.14
N ASN A 412 -19.09 26.77 18.03
CA ASN A 412 -20.39 26.78 18.72
C ASN A 412 -20.55 28.00 19.62
N GLY A 413 -19.50 28.40 20.34
CA GLY A 413 -19.53 29.63 21.15
C GLY A 413 -19.60 30.90 20.31
N MET A 414 -18.93 30.92 19.14
CA MET A 414 -19.00 32.02 18.17
C MET A 414 -20.42 32.22 17.65
N VAL A 415 -21.08 31.14 17.23
CA VAL A 415 -22.46 31.18 16.70
C VAL A 415 -23.48 31.54 17.78
N ALA A 416 -23.25 31.13 19.03
CA ALA A 416 -24.15 31.42 20.14
C ALA A 416 -24.08 32.87 20.65
N THR A 417 -23.06 33.63 20.25
CA THR A 417 -22.81 35.00 20.76
C THR A 417 -23.24 36.05 19.75
N SER A 418 -24.05 37.02 20.17
CA SER A 418 -24.48 38.16 19.34
C SER A 418 -23.43 39.28 19.33
N TRP A 419 -22.33 39.09 18.60
CA TRP A 419 -21.14 39.97 18.63
C TRP A 419 -21.37 41.44 18.22
N ALA A 420 -22.28 41.70 17.28
CA ALA A 420 -22.60 43.05 16.81
C ALA A 420 -23.52 43.81 17.78
N ASP A 421 -24.31 43.09 18.57
CA ASP A 421 -25.38 43.64 19.42
C ASP A 421 -25.00 43.58 20.92
N MET A 422 -23.72 43.42 21.25
CA MET A 422 -23.28 43.44 22.65
C MET A 422 -23.31 44.87 23.19
N ASP A 423 -24.18 45.10 24.18
CA ASP A 423 -24.44 46.42 24.81
C ASP A 423 -23.82 46.58 26.22
N GLU A 424 -23.32 45.50 26.82
CA GLU A 424 -22.72 45.52 28.16
C GLU A 424 -21.21 45.24 28.14
N GLU A 425 -20.46 45.93 28.99
CA GLU A 425 -19.03 45.67 29.17
C GLU A 425 -18.80 44.25 29.72
N PRO A 426 -17.94 43.44 29.07
CA PRO A 426 -17.76 42.05 29.44
C PRO A 426 -17.07 41.92 30.80
N ARG A 427 -17.66 41.12 31.70
CA ARG A 427 -17.16 40.94 33.09
C ARG A 427 -16.42 39.63 33.31
N SER A 428 -16.39 38.77 32.30
CA SER A 428 -15.74 37.47 32.33
C SER A 428 -15.27 37.07 30.94
N VAL A 429 -14.28 36.20 30.91
CA VAL A 429 -13.91 35.42 29.72
C VAL A 429 -15.07 34.48 29.35
N GLN A 430 -15.32 34.25 28.06
CA GLN A 430 -16.36 33.32 27.64
C GLN A 430 -16.05 31.88 28.09
N GLU A 431 -17.09 31.15 28.50
CA GLU A 431 -16.94 29.75 28.93
C GLU A 431 -16.39 28.84 27.82
N MET A 432 -16.58 29.19 26.54
CA MET A 432 -15.99 28.44 25.43
C MET A 432 -14.46 28.41 25.48
N MET A 433 -13.81 29.48 25.93
CA MET A 433 -12.34 29.51 26.04
C MET A 433 -11.85 28.65 27.20
N ALA A 434 -12.59 28.64 28.31
CA ALA A 434 -12.32 27.72 29.42
C ALA A 434 -12.46 26.26 28.96
N ALA A 435 -13.51 25.95 28.21
CA ALA A 435 -13.73 24.62 27.63
C ALA A 435 -12.62 24.21 26.65
N VAL A 436 -12.08 25.14 25.85
CA VAL A 436 -10.90 24.88 24.98
C VAL A 436 -9.70 24.45 25.83
N VAL A 437 -9.35 25.21 26.88
CA VAL A 437 -8.22 24.90 27.74
C VAL A 437 -8.40 23.55 28.45
N GLU A 438 -9.58 23.29 29.01
CA GLU A 438 -9.93 22.02 29.67
C GLU A 438 -9.86 20.85 28.68
N ALA A 439 -10.36 21.02 27.45
CA ALA A 439 -10.27 20.02 26.39
C ALA A 439 -8.83 19.77 25.95
N THR A 440 -7.99 20.81 25.82
CA THR A 440 -6.56 20.66 25.51
C THR A 440 -5.84 19.82 26.57
N PHE A 441 -6.11 20.03 27.86
CA PHE A 441 -5.53 19.20 28.92
C PHE A 441 -5.99 17.74 28.82
N ARG A 442 -7.27 17.51 28.53
CA ARG A 442 -7.81 16.16 28.37
C ARG A 442 -7.19 15.45 27.18
N PHE A 443 -7.15 16.09 26.01
CA PHE A 443 -6.54 15.53 24.80
C PHE A 443 -5.03 15.31 24.97
N GLY A 444 -4.32 16.28 25.55
CA GLY A 444 -2.89 16.14 25.84
C GLY A 444 -2.61 14.95 26.78
N LYS A 445 -3.47 14.71 27.78
CA LYS A 445 -3.37 13.54 28.65
C LYS A 445 -3.66 12.23 27.91
N GLU A 446 -4.69 12.20 27.06
CA GLU A 446 -5.01 11.03 26.22
C GLU A 446 -3.84 10.67 25.30
N VAL A 447 -3.22 11.66 24.64
CA VAL A 447 -2.04 11.46 23.79
C VAL A 447 -0.82 11.03 24.62
N ALA A 448 -0.55 11.71 25.74
CA ALA A 448 0.60 11.36 26.59
C ALA A 448 0.51 9.92 27.11
N LEU A 449 -0.68 9.50 27.56
CA LEU A 449 -0.91 8.11 28.01
C LEU A 449 -0.73 7.12 26.86
N ALA A 450 -1.27 7.44 25.67
CA ALA A 450 -1.09 6.59 24.50
C ALA A 450 0.38 6.47 24.10
N LEU A 451 1.17 7.55 24.20
CA LEU A 451 2.60 7.53 23.88
C LEU A 451 3.48 6.96 25.01
N GLY A 452 2.96 6.84 26.24
CA GLY A 452 3.78 6.47 27.41
C GLY A 452 4.69 7.60 27.89
N ASP A 453 4.31 8.85 27.63
CA ASP A 453 5.06 10.04 28.02
C ASP A 453 4.80 10.39 29.49
N ASP A 454 5.37 9.61 30.41
CA ASP A 454 5.18 9.76 31.87
C ASP A 454 5.70 11.10 32.42
N GLN A 455 6.63 11.74 31.71
CA GLN A 455 7.19 13.05 32.07
C GLN A 455 6.36 14.21 31.55
N SER A 456 5.33 13.92 30.75
CA SER A 456 4.47 14.92 30.17
C SER A 456 3.82 15.79 31.23
N ILE A 457 3.76 17.10 30.94
CA ILE A 457 3.05 18.05 31.80
C ILE A 457 1.58 17.66 31.99
N PHE A 458 1.00 16.82 31.12
CA PHE A 458 -0.40 16.38 31.15
C PHE A 458 -0.68 15.18 32.07
N ILE A 459 0.32 14.37 32.43
CA ILE A 459 0.14 13.15 33.26
C ILE A 459 0.35 13.46 34.76
N GLY A 460 1.24 14.40 35.10
CA GLY A 460 1.64 14.65 36.49
C GLY A 460 0.69 15.52 37.34
N THR A 461 0.16 14.94 38.43
CA THR A 461 -0.51 15.61 39.57
C THR A 461 0.42 15.93 40.75
N ASN A 462 1.70 15.52 40.71
CA ASN A 462 2.62 15.67 41.84
C ASN A 462 3.89 16.45 41.47
N SER A 463 3.84 17.77 41.60
CA SER A 463 5.05 18.52 41.91
C SER A 463 4.68 19.80 42.64
N ARG A 464 5.01 19.87 43.94
CA ARG A 464 5.09 21.12 44.72
C ARG A 464 5.95 22.19 44.01
N THR A 465 6.67 21.81 42.95
CA THR A 465 7.50 22.60 42.05
C THR A 465 6.72 23.17 40.85
N ALA A 466 5.79 22.43 40.22
CA ALA A 466 4.93 22.95 39.15
C ALA A 466 4.01 24.08 39.65
N SER A 467 3.51 23.99 40.90
CA SER A 467 2.76 25.08 41.55
C SER A 467 3.65 26.30 41.87
N ARG A 468 4.96 26.10 42.12
CA ARG A 468 5.92 27.20 42.38
C ARG A 468 6.38 27.87 41.08
N ASP A 469 6.60 27.13 40.02
CA ASP A 469 6.90 27.67 38.69
C ASP A 469 5.67 28.32 38.05
N PHE A 470 4.48 27.78 38.29
CA PHE A 470 3.22 28.43 37.95
C PHE A 470 3.05 29.75 38.71
N ARG A 471 3.26 29.79 40.04
CA ARG A 471 3.24 31.06 40.80
C ARG A 471 4.33 32.03 40.36
N ARG A 472 5.55 31.56 40.04
CA ARG A 472 6.64 32.40 39.51
C ARG A 472 6.30 32.99 38.14
N ARG A 473 5.76 32.20 37.21
CA ARG A 473 5.35 32.69 35.87
C ARG A 473 4.08 33.55 35.93
N ALA A 474 3.11 33.22 36.78
CA ALA A 474 1.97 34.07 37.05
C ALA A 474 2.36 35.41 37.72
N SER A 475 3.42 35.44 38.53
CA SER A 475 4.02 36.69 39.01
C SER A 475 4.81 37.43 37.92
N ALA A 476 5.38 36.72 36.93
CA ALA A 476 6.03 37.32 35.78
C ALA A 476 5.03 37.99 34.81
N LEU A 477 3.77 37.53 34.72
CA LEU A 477 2.70 38.22 33.97
C LEU A 477 2.43 39.64 34.53
N ARG A 478 2.55 39.83 35.85
CA ARG A 478 2.47 41.19 36.46
C ARG A 478 3.67 42.06 36.08
N SER A 479 4.81 41.44 35.79
CA SER A 479 6.05 42.15 35.43
C SER A 479 6.20 42.39 33.92
N ARG A 480 5.71 41.50 33.05
CA ARG A 480 5.70 41.67 31.58
C ARG A 480 4.72 42.77 31.18
N ASN A 481 3.57 42.86 31.84
CA ASN A 481 2.58 43.92 31.59
C ASN A 481 3.00 45.31 32.11
N ALA A 482 4.03 45.42 32.97
CA ALA A 482 4.58 46.71 33.36
C ALA A 482 5.46 47.35 32.25
N GLY A 483 5.95 46.55 31.29
CA GLY A 483 6.71 47.01 30.12
C GLY A 483 5.85 47.29 28.88
N VAL A 484 4.58 46.87 28.86
CA VAL A 484 3.63 47.09 27.75
C VAL A 484 2.87 48.42 27.89
N ALA A 485 3.25 49.26 28.86
CA ALA A 485 2.79 50.65 28.99
C ALA A 485 3.27 51.58 27.85
N SER A 486 3.90 51.03 26.79
CA SER A 486 4.33 51.77 25.61
C SER A 486 4.21 50.95 24.31
N ALA A 487 3.13 50.19 24.11
CA ALA A 487 2.79 49.68 22.78
C ALA A 487 2.08 50.79 21.98
N THR A 488 2.91 51.53 21.27
CA THR A 488 2.57 52.55 20.27
C THR A 488 1.75 51.97 19.13
N SER A 489 0.69 52.68 18.73
CA SER A 489 -0.01 52.76 17.43
C SER A 489 -0.21 51.46 16.62
N GLY A 490 -1.42 51.23 16.10
CA GLY A 490 -1.74 50.11 15.19
C GLY A 490 -0.78 49.93 14.00
N MET A 491 0.01 50.94 13.66
CA MET A 491 1.10 50.88 12.68
C MET A 491 2.26 49.91 13.05
N GLN A 492 2.56 49.67 14.34
CA GLN A 492 3.66 48.79 14.74
C GLN A 492 3.31 47.31 14.48
N LEU A 493 2.08 46.91 14.81
CA LEU A 493 1.55 45.57 14.56
C LEU A 493 1.42 45.27 13.05
N ASP A 494 1.14 46.28 12.23
CA ASP A 494 1.09 46.16 10.77
C ASP A 494 2.47 45.94 10.13
N VAL A 495 3.55 46.48 10.71
CA VAL A 495 4.94 46.28 10.22
C VAL A 495 5.47 44.91 10.64
N ASP A 496 5.20 44.46 11.87
CA ASP A 496 5.58 43.13 12.33
C ASP A 496 4.86 42.03 11.52
N ARG A 497 3.64 42.29 11.03
CA ARG A 497 2.90 41.39 10.11
C ARG A 497 3.60 41.19 8.75
N ILE A 498 4.32 42.19 8.24
CA ILE A 498 5.02 42.10 6.94
C ILE A 498 6.25 41.18 7.05
N PHE A 499 6.81 41.03 8.25
CA PHE A 499 7.95 40.15 8.53
C PHE A 499 7.58 38.88 9.31
N ALA A 500 6.30 38.68 9.62
CA ALA A 500 5.82 37.50 10.33
C ALA A 500 6.08 36.24 9.50
N ARG A 501 6.85 35.31 10.08
CA ARG A 501 7.13 33.99 9.51
C ARG A 501 5.79 33.29 9.23
N LYS A 502 5.63 32.72 8.03
CA LYS A 502 4.44 31.93 7.69
C LYS A 502 4.35 30.75 8.66
N ILE A 503 3.38 30.80 9.57
CA ILE A 503 3.13 29.73 10.53
C ILE A 503 2.47 28.56 9.81
N HIS A 504 3.18 27.44 9.73
CA HIS A 504 2.66 26.19 9.18
C HIS A 504 1.86 25.45 10.25
N ILE A 505 0.55 25.27 10.07
CA ILE A 505 -0.30 24.54 11.04
C ILE A 505 0.12 23.07 11.10
N PHE A 506 0.29 22.44 9.94
CA PHE A 506 0.79 21.07 9.81
C PHE A 506 2.23 21.12 9.29
N PRO A 507 3.22 20.73 10.12
CA PRO A 507 4.59 20.57 9.64
C PRO A 507 4.67 19.38 8.67
N SER A 508 5.63 19.43 7.75
CA SER A 508 5.91 18.32 6.82
C SER A 508 6.34 17.05 7.54
N GLN A 509 6.91 17.17 8.74
CA GLN A 509 7.23 16.07 9.64
C GLN A 509 6.68 16.42 11.01
N LEU A 510 5.67 15.68 11.46
CA LEU A 510 5.15 15.80 12.82
C LEU A 510 5.92 14.82 13.71
N GLU A 511 6.56 15.33 14.75
CA GLU A 511 7.25 14.49 15.72
C GLU A 511 6.26 13.69 16.57
N LEU A 512 6.64 12.45 16.93
CA LEU A 512 5.87 11.60 17.82
C LEU A 512 6.04 12.04 19.29
N THR A 513 5.61 13.25 19.61
CA THR A 513 5.68 13.81 20.96
C THR A 513 4.36 14.47 21.35
N THR A 514 3.97 14.35 22.62
CA THR A 514 2.75 14.98 23.14
C THR A 514 2.70 16.48 22.83
N ASP A 515 3.84 17.14 22.97
CA ASP A 515 3.98 18.58 22.74
C ASP A 515 3.71 18.96 21.29
N ALA A 516 4.22 18.19 20.31
CA ALA A 516 3.98 18.45 18.89
C ALA A 516 2.49 18.30 18.54
N PHE A 517 1.80 17.31 19.13
CA PHE A 517 0.34 17.15 18.98
C PHE A 517 -0.42 18.34 19.56
N VAL A 518 -0.09 18.75 20.78
CA VAL A 518 -0.76 19.87 21.47
C VAL A 518 -0.52 21.19 20.77
N GLN A 519 0.71 21.45 20.32
CA GLN A 519 1.03 22.62 19.52
C GLN A 519 0.19 22.64 18.22
N THR A 520 0.11 21.51 17.51
CA THR A 520 -0.64 21.43 16.24
C THR A 520 -2.13 21.67 16.44
N MET A 521 -2.77 21.06 17.44
CA MET A 521 -4.19 21.25 17.72
C MET A 521 -4.52 22.69 18.13
N LEU A 522 -3.65 23.33 18.92
CA LEU A 522 -3.82 24.73 19.36
C LEU A 522 -3.64 25.71 18.20
N LYS A 523 -2.60 25.53 17.37
CA LYS A 523 -2.37 26.34 16.17
C LYS A 523 -3.58 26.30 15.24
N MET A 524 -4.14 25.11 15.02
CA MET A 524 -5.34 24.95 14.21
C MET A 524 -6.55 25.66 14.82
N CYS A 525 -6.80 25.49 16.12
CA CYS A 525 -7.91 26.13 16.83
C CYS A 525 -7.82 27.66 16.79
N ILE A 526 -6.65 28.25 17.08
CA ILE A 526 -6.48 29.71 17.13
C ILE A 526 -6.57 30.31 15.72
N LYS A 527 -6.00 29.66 14.70
CA LYS A 527 -6.17 30.10 13.32
C LYS A 527 -7.64 30.06 12.88
N ALA A 528 -8.36 28.98 13.17
CA ALA A 528 -9.79 28.89 12.85
C ALA A 528 -10.61 29.99 13.55
N PHE A 529 -10.34 30.22 14.84
CA PHE A 529 -10.95 31.32 15.60
C PHE A 529 -10.72 32.68 14.94
N SER A 530 -9.46 32.95 14.57
CA SER A 530 -9.06 34.18 13.89
C SER A 530 -9.80 34.38 12.57
N GLU A 531 -9.96 33.33 11.76
CA GLU A 531 -10.71 33.40 10.51
C GLU A 531 -12.22 33.64 10.73
N TRP A 532 -12.84 33.03 11.75
CA TRP A 532 -14.24 33.34 12.06
C TRP A 532 -14.42 34.79 12.51
N VAL A 533 -13.51 35.31 13.33
CA VAL A 533 -13.53 36.73 13.73
C VAL A 533 -13.44 37.65 12.52
N ARG A 534 -12.66 37.31 11.49
CA ARG A 534 -12.56 38.11 10.24
C ARG A 534 -13.89 38.25 9.50
N LEU A 535 -14.84 37.33 9.73
CA LEU A 535 -16.16 37.34 9.09
C LEU A 535 -17.20 38.13 9.89
N LEU A 536 -16.90 38.52 11.13
CA LEU A 536 -17.84 39.23 12.01
C LEU A 536 -17.86 40.73 11.75
N GLU A 537 -18.92 41.38 12.24
CA GLU A 537 -18.93 42.78 12.63
C GLU A 537 -18.99 42.82 14.15
N LEU A 538 -18.10 43.58 14.80
CA LEU A 538 -17.98 43.59 16.25
C LEU A 538 -18.43 44.95 16.82
N SER A 539 -19.27 44.92 17.84
CA SER A 539 -19.48 46.11 18.68
C SER A 539 -18.21 46.42 19.48
N LYS A 540 -18.17 47.60 20.12
CA LYS A 540 -17.12 47.93 21.09
C LYS A 540 -16.94 46.81 22.14
N PHE A 541 -18.05 46.33 22.71
CA PHE A 541 -18.01 45.31 23.75
C PHE A 541 -17.72 43.90 23.18
N GLY A 542 -18.11 43.65 21.92
CA GLY A 542 -17.67 42.46 21.18
C GLY A 542 -16.15 42.40 21.01
N LEU A 543 -15.51 43.53 20.63
CA LEU A 543 -14.05 43.62 20.56
C LEU A 543 -13.39 43.39 21.93
N GLN A 544 -13.93 43.98 22.99
CA GLN A 544 -13.42 43.82 24.35
C GLN A 544 -13.58 42.37 24.86
N GLN A 545 -14.62 41.66 24.45
CA GLN A 545 -14.78 40.24 24.77
C GLN A 545 -13.71 39.40 24.07
N ILE A 546 -13.44 39.63 22.79
CA ILE A 546 -12.35 38.96 22.06
C ILE A 546 -10.98 39.27 22.69
N GLN A 547 -10.76 40.51 23.16
CA GLN A 547 -9.55 40.88 23.90
C GLN A 547 -9.40 40.05 25.18
N LEU A 548 -10.46 39.93 26.00
CA LEU A 548 -10.43 39.10 27.21
C LEU A 548 -10.16 37.63 26.90
N ASP A 549 -10.80 37.10 25.86
CA ASP A 549 -10.66 35.70 25.44
C ASP A 549 -9.24 35.41 24.93
N ALA A 550 -8.66 36.29 24.11
CA ALA A 550 -7.29 36.15 23.60
C ALA A 550 -6.25 36.26 24.73
N GLU A 551 -6.42 37.20 25.65
CA GLU A 551 -5.52 37.36 26.81
C GLU A 551 -5.65 36.21 27.81
N PHE A 552 -6.84 35.64 27.97
CA PHE A 552 -7.03 34.43 28.75
C PHE A 552 -6.29 33.24 28.14
N LEU A 553 -6.48 32.98 26.85
CA LEU A 553 -5.75 31.92 26.15
C LEU A 553 -4.24 32.13 26.26
N ARG A 554 -3.74 33.36 26.04
CA ARG A 554 -2.34 33.71 26.25
C ARG A 554 -1.87 33.37 27.67
N SER A 555 -2.63 33.79 28.69
CA SER A 555 -2.27 33.51 30.08
C SER A 555 -2.25 32.01 30.41
N THR A 556 -3.08 31.19 29.77
CA THR A 556 -3.19 29.75 30.09
C THR A 556 -2.31 28.86 29.23
N LEU A 557 -2.24 29.11 27.91
CA LEU A 557 -1.57 28.24 26.95
C LEU A 557 -0.04 28.34 27.03
N MET A 558 0.52 29.45 27.51
CA MET A 558 1.96 29.62 27.77
C MET A 558 2.50 28.71 28.88
N HIS A 559 1.60 28.02 29.60
CA HIS A 559 1.96 26.96 30.55
C HIS A 559 1.87 25.55 29.95
N ILE A 560 1.30 25.44 28.75
CA ILE A 560 0.96 24.20 28.07
C ILE A 560 1.95 23.94 26.92
N VAL A 561 2.34 24.99 26.20
CA VAL A 561 3.25 24.91 25.05
C VAL A 561 4.70 24.93 25.52
N VAL A 562 5.57 24.17 24.84
CA VAL A 562 7.02 24.15 25.10
C VAL A 562 7.62 25.53 24.80
N ALA A 563 8.47 26.00 25.71
CA ALA A 563 9.14 27.29 25.55
C ALA A 563 10.06 27.29 24.32
N GLY A 564 10.10 28.42 23.59
CA GLY A 564 10.89 28.58 22.36
C GLY A 564 10.00 28.92 21.16
N GLU A 565 10.32 28.39 19.98
CA GLU A 565 9.61 28.71 18.74
C GLU A 565 8.10 28.43 18.82
N ALA A 566 7.70 27.34 19.48
CA ALA A 566 6.28 26.98 19.62
C ALA A 566 5.47 28.01 20.43
N GLU A 567 6.06 28.55 21.49
CA GLU A 567 5.48 29.61 22.32
C GLU A 567 5.31 30.89 21.49
N GLU A 568 6.34 31.29 20.74
CA GLU A 568 6.35 32.48 19.88
C GLU A 568 5.31 32.38 18.76
N GLU A 569 5.16 31.21 18.13
CA GLU A 569 4.13 30.98 17.12
C GLU A 569 2.72 31.16 17.71
N VAL A 570 2.43 30.57 18.86
CA VAL A 570 1.10 30.70 19.51
C VAL A 570 0.83 32.14 19.93
N GLU A 571 1.84 32.84 20.47
CA GLU A 571 1.75 34.26 20.83
C GLU A 571 1.45 35.14 19.60
N SER A 572 2.12 34.85 18.47
CA SER A 572 1.90 35.52 17.20
C SER A 572 0.47 35.28 16.69
N LEU A 573 -0.04 34.04 16.76
CA LEU A 573 -1.41 33.73 16.35
C LEU A 573 -2.48 34.45 17.19
N LEU A 574 -2.27 34.55 18.51
CA LEU A 574 -3.18 35.28 19.40
C LEU A 574 -3.12 36.80 19.17
N SER A 575 -1.95 37.31 18.78
CA SER A 575 -1.80 38.73 18.40
C SER A 575 -2.49 39.02 17.05
N ASP A 576 -2.38 38.10 16.09
CA ASP A 576 -3.11 38.16 14.81
C ASP A 576 -4.62 38.15 15.04
N LEU A 577 -5.12 37.29 15.95
CA LEU A 577 -6.54 37.24 16.33
C LEU A 577 -7.05 38.59 16.83
N LEU A 578 -6.33 39.22 17.78
CA LEU A 578 -6.73 40.53 18.30
C LEU A 578 -6.66 41.61 17.21
N SER A 579 -5.62 41.59 16.38
CA SER A 579 -5.48 42.51 15.25
C SER A 579 -6.66 42.39 14.27
N ASN A 580 -7.03 41.15 13.92
CA ASN A 580 -8.20 40.88 13.08
C ASN A 580 -9.49 41.36 13.74
N ALA A 581 -9.67 41.18 15.05
CA ALA A 581 -10.85 41.69 15.77
C ALA A 581 -10.96 43.22 15.69
N ARG A 582 -9.85 43.93 15.90
CA ARG A 582 -9.82 45.41 15.82
C ARG A 582 -10.21 45.91 14.44
N ALA A 583 -9.75 45.23 13.38
CA ALA A 583 -10.12 45.55 12.00
C ALA A 583 -11.61 45.30 11.67
N ARG A 584 -12.33 44.55 12.50
CA ARG A 584 -13.76 44.23 12.33
C ARG A 584 -14.67 44.98 13.32
N ALA A 585 -14.09 45.75 14.22
CA ALA A 585 -14.82 46.51 15.22
C ALA A 585 -15.39 47.81 14.64
N VAL A 586 -16.64 48.11 14.97
CA VAL A 586 -17.28 49.41 14.69
C VAL A 586 -16.55 50.53 15.44
N GLU A 587 -16.12 50.24 16.67
CA GLU A 587 -15.30 51.12 17.51
C GLU A 587 -14.06 50.35 18.01
N ASP A 588 -12.87 50.73 17.55
CA ASP A 588 -11.60 50.18 18.03
C ASP A 588 -11.22 50.78 19.40
N VAL A 589 -11.95 50.37 20.43
CA VAL A 589 -11.72 50.76 21.83
C VAL A 589 -11.53 49.52 22.70
N LEU A 590 -10.26 49.23 23.00
CA LEU A 590 -9.90 48.16 23.92
C LEU A 590 -10.29 48.49 25.37
N MET A 591 -10.50 47.44 26.16
CA MET A 591 -10.70 47.52 27.59
C MET A 591 -9.39 47.92 28.28
N ASP A 592 -9.51 48.67 29.38
CA ASP A 592 -8.38 49.05 30.21
C ASP A 592 -7.60 47.82 30.69
N GLN A 593 -6.27 47.90 30.61
CA GLN A 593 -5.39 46.77 30.90
C GLN A 593 -5.54 46.26 32.34
N SER A 594 -5.85 47.13 33.30
CA SER A 594 -6.04 46.74 34.70
C SER A 594 -7.29 45.86 34.88
N ASN A 595 -8.36 46.18 34.16
CA ASN A 595 -9.60 45.38 34.14
C ASN A 595 -9.36 44.03 33.46
N VAL A 596 -8.69 44.02 32.31
CA VAL A 596 -8.32 42.79 31.59
C VAL A 596 -7.52 41.86 32.48
N VAL A 597 -6.46 42.36 33.12
CA VAL A 597 -5.61 41.56 34.01
C VAL A 597 -6.40 41.02 35.20
N ALA A 598 -7.29 41.82 35.79
CA ALA A 598 -8.11 41.37 36.92
C ALA A 598 -9.05 40.23 36.51
N ILE A 599 -9.82 40.41 35.44
CA ILE A 599 -10.80 39.44 34.94
C ILE A 599 -10.10 38.14 34.51
N VAL A 600 -9.05 38.25 33.69
CA VAL A 600 -8.29 37.10 33.19
C VAL A 600 -7.63 36.34 34.34
N SER A 601 -6.98 37.03 35.28
CA SER A 601 -6.32 36.37 36.42
C SER A 601 -7.32 35.58 37.28
N THR A 602 -8.51 36.11 37.51
CA THR A 602 -9.59 35.41 38.22
C THR A 602 -10.02 34.16 37.46
N LYS A 603 -10.29 34.25 36.16
CA LYS A 603 -10.73 33.10 35.36
C LYS A 603 -9.62 32.05 35.20
N SER A 604 -8.38 32.44 34.91
CA SER A 604 -7.23 31.54 34.78
C SER A 604 -7.02 30.74 36.07
N THR A 605 -7.13 31.38 37.23
CA THR A 605 -7.03 30.69 38.53
C THR A 605 -8.18 29.69 38.72
N GLN A 606 -9.40 30.05 38.33
CA GLN A 606 -10.56 29.18 38.42
C GLN A 606 -10.41 27.93 37.54
N VAL A 607 -10.03 28.09 36.27
CA VAL A 607 -9.89 26.97 35.33
C VAL A 607 -8.71 26.07 35.70
N LEU A 608 -7.56 26.65 36.04
CA LEU A 608 -6.37 25.87 36.38
C LEU A 608 -6.47 25.19 37.76
N SER A 609 -7.30 25.69 38.67
CA SER A 609 -7.55 25.04 39.97
C SER A 609 -8.48 23.83 39.89
N ARG A 610 -9.33 23.74 38.86
CA ARG A 610 -10.17 22.55 38.58
C ARG A 610 -9.38 21.34 38.08
N ARG A 611 -8.06 21.49 37.89
CA ARG A 611 -7.11 20.45 37.49
C ARG A 611 -6.75 19.47 38.63
N GLY A 612 -7.21 19.75 39.86
CA GLY A 612 -6.94 18.95 41.07
C GLY A 612 -7.76 17.68 41.16
#